data_AF-A0A2W5TMM1-F1
#
_entry.id   AF-A0A2W5TMM1-F1
#
_cell.length_a   1.000
_cell.length_b   1.000
_cell.length_c   1.000
_cell.angle_alpha   90.00
_cell.angle_beta   90.00
_cell.angle_gamma   90.00
#
_symmetry.space_group_name_H-M   'P 1'
#
loop_
_entity.id
_entity.type
_entity.pdbx_description
1 polymer ?
#
loop_
_entity_poly.entity_id
_entity_poly.type
_entity_poly.pdbx_seq_one_letter_code
_entity_poly.pdbx_strand_id
1 'polypeptide(L)'
;MKSAPKLRVIEGLGQKKQEPLASRDAVARVMVEAAADMLLRRITPERAEYIEKAVDEILELFDKVDDNRLLFPVLQRKLDDLEQLMRETREHRGRRVTVR
;
A
#
# COMPACT_ATOMS: atom_id res chain seq x y z
N MET A 1 38.05 -28.48 -17.03
CA MET A 1 36.78 -27.75 -17.27
C MET A 1 36.56 -26.80 -16.09
N LYS A 2 36.54 -25.48 -16.31
CA LYS A 2 36.38 -24.48 -15.23
C LYS A 2 34.91 -24.45 -14.79
N SER A 3 34.68 -24.70 -13.50
CA SER A 3 33.37 -24.70 -12.84
C SER A 3 32.73 -23.30 -12.95
N ALA A 4 31.52 -23.22 -13.51
CA ALA A 4 30.76 -21.97 -13.57
C ALA A 4 30.37 -21.53 -12.15
N PRO A 5 30.41 -20.21 -11.85
CA PRO A 5 30.07 -19.71 -10.53
C PRO A 5 28.58 -19.96 -10.26
N LYS A 6 28.28 -20.78 -9.25
CA LYS A 6 26.92 -21.02 -8.76
C LYS A 6 26.38 -19.73 -8.15
N LEU A 7 25.51 -19.05 -8.89
CA LEU A 7 24.67 -17.98 -8.34
C LEU A 7 23.91 -18.53 -7.13
N ARG A 8 24.03 -17.87 -5.98
CA ARG A 8 23.24 -18.18 -4.79
C ARG A 8 22.08 -17.20 -4.71
N VAL A 9 20.87 -17.74 -4.63
CA VAL A 9 19.67 -16.96 -4.30
C VAL A 9 19.76 -16.61 -2.81
N ILE A 10 19.73 -15.31 -2.50
CA ILE A 10 19.53 -14.83 -1.14
C ILE A 10 18.03 -14.64 -0.98
N GLU A 11 17.40 -15.43 -0.12
CA GLU A 11 16.01 -15.22 0.25
C GLU A 11 15.92 -13.88 0.99
N GLY A 12 15.33 -12.88 0.33
CA GLY A 12 15.19 -11.56 0.93
C GLY A 12 14.32 -11.65 2.19
N LEU A 13 14.79 -11.08 3.29
CA LEU A 13 14.05 -10.92 4.57
C LEU A 13 12.81 -9.99 4.45
N GLY A 14 12.37 -9.68 3.22
CA GLY A 14 11.51 -8.55 2.87
C GLY A 14 10.02 -8.78 3.09
N GLN A 15 9.59 -9.74 3.90
CA GLN A 15 8.18 -9.77 4.33
C GLN A 15 7.97 -8.74 5.43
N LYS A 16 7.84 -7.48 5.04
CA LYS A 16 7.40 -6.42 5.95
C LYS A 16 5.99 -6.77 6.41
N LYS A 17 5.83 -6.97 7.72
CA LYS A 17 4.50 -7.21 8.32
C LYS A 17 3.61 -6.03 7.94
N GLN A 18 2.42 -6.30 7.42
CA GLN A 18 1.46 -5.22 7.14
C GLN A 18 1.06 -4.60 8.48
N GLU A 19 1.46 -3.35 8.67
CA GLU A 19 1.02 -2.55 9.80
C GLU A 19 -0.42 -2.09 9.51
N PRO A 20 -1.34 -2.18 10.47
CA PRO A 20 -2.69 -1.63 10.32
C PRO A 20 -2.63 -0.13 10.01
N LEU A 21 -3.57 0.36 9.21
CA LEU A 21 -3.77 1.78 8.99
C LEU A 21 -4.47 2.36 10.22
N ALA A 22 -3.69 2.66 11.25
CA ALA A 22 -4.19 3.18 12.52
C ALA A 22 -3.67 4.60 12.85
N SER A 23 -2.86 5.20 11.97
CA SER A 23 -2.26 6.51 12.18
C SER A 23 -2.09 7.29 10.88
N ARG A 24 -1.98 8.62 11.02
CA ARG A 24 -1.66 9.53 9.89
C ARG A 24 -0.40 9.09 9.15
N ASP A 25 0.66 8.70 9.86
CA ASP A 25 1.92 8.25 9.25
C ASP A 25 1.74 6.95 8.47
N ALA A 26 0.98 5.99 9.01
CA ALA A 26 0.68 4.74 8.31
C ALA A 26 -0.07 5.00 6.99
N VAL A 27 -1.04 5.93 7.01
CA VAL A 27 -1.79 6.34 5.83
C VAL A 27 -0.91 7.12 4.84
N ALA A 28 -0.04 8.02 5.30
CA ALA A 28 0.89 8.75 4.43
C ALA A 28 1.86 7.80 3.70
N ARG A 29 2.32 6.73 4.36
CA ARG A 29 3.15 5.70 3.72
C ARG A 29 2.43 4.99 2.56
N VAL A 30 1.10 4.89 2.59
CA VAL A 30 0.33 4.32 1.47
C VAL A 30 0.48 5.17 0.21
N MET A 31 0.48 6.50 0.34
CA MET A 31 0.73 7.41 -0.79
C MET A 31 2.12 7.17 -1.40
N VAL A 32 3.15 7.02 -0.55
CA VAL A 32 4.51 6.71 -1.00
C VAL A 32 4.58 5.35 -1.69
N GLU A 33 3.93 4.32 -1.14
CA GLU A 33 3.85 2.99 -1.77
C GLU A 33 3.15 3.05 -3.14
N ALA A 34 2.01 3.74 -3.24
CA ALA A 34 1.25 3.86 -4.48
C ALA A 34 2.05 4.62 -5.56
N ALA A 35 2.71 5.72 -5.20
CA ALA A 35 3.58 6.47 -6.11
C ALA A 35 4.74 5.59 -6.60
N ALA A 36 5.40 4.85 -5.70
CA ALA A 36 6.47 3.93 -6.07
C ALA A 36 5.95 2.81 -6.99
N ASP A 37 4.79 2.23 -6.70
CA ASP A 37 4.20 1.18 -7.53
C ASP A 37 3.76 1.69 -8.90
N MET A 38 3.28 2.94 -9.00
CA MET A 38 2.99 3.58 -10.29
C MET A 38 4.26 3.78 -11.12
N LEU A 39 5.33 4.32 -10.52
CA LEU A 39 6.62 4.53 -11.19
C LEU A 39 7.25 3.22 -11.67
N LEU A 40 7.08 2.15 -10.88
CA LEU A 40 7.50 0.79 -11.23
C LEU A 40 6.52 0.07 -12.16
N ARG A 41 5.47 0.75 -12.64
CA ARG A 41 4.42 0.23 -13.53
C ARG A 41 3.72 -1.03 -12.99
N ARG A 42 3.66 -1.16 -11.68
CA ARG A 42 2.97 -2.24 -10.98
C ARG A 42 1.47 -2.00 -10.92
N ILE A 43 1.06 -0.73 -10.94
CA ILE A 43 -0.33 -0.28 -10.98
C ILE A 43 -0.52 0.72 -12.14
N THR A 44 -1.76 0.99 -12.51
CA THR A 44 -2.07 2.02 -13.51
C THR A 44 -2.10 3.41 -12.86
N PRO A 45 -1.90 4.49 -13.63
CA PRO A 45 -2.04 5.85 -13.11
C PRO A 45 -3.41 6.11 -12.48
N GLU A 46 -4.49 5.59 -13.06
CA GLU A 46 -5.86 5.76 -12.55
C GLU A 46 -6.03 5.06 -11.19
N ARG A 47 -5.38 3.91 -11.00
CA ARG A 47 -5.37 3.21 -9.71
C ARG A 47 -4.58 3.99 -8.66
N ALA A 48 -3.47 4.62 -9.06
CA ALA A 48 -2.67 5.46 -8.18
C ALA A 48 -3.44 6.71 -7.73
N GLU A 49 -4.11 7.40 -8.66
CA GLU A 49 -4.95 8.57 -8.39
C GLU A 49 -6.12 8.21 -7.46
N TYR A 50 -6.73 7.04 -7.64
CA TYR A 50 -7.80 6.58 -6.74
C TYR A 50 -7.29 6.36 -5.31
N ILE A 51 -6.09 5.79 -5.14
CA ILE A 51 -5.46 5.62 -3.82
C ILE A 51 -5.12 6.99 -3.22
N GLU A 52 -4.59 7.91 -4.02
CA GLU A 52 -4.25 9.29 -3.59
C GLU A 52 -5.49 10.00 -3.02
N LYS A 53 -6.60 10.03 -3.76
CA LYS A 53 -7.85 10.64 -3.29
C LYS A 53 -8.37 10.02 -1.99
N ALA A 54 -8.30 8.69 -1.87
CA ALA A 54 -8.72 8.00 -0.67
C ALA A 54 -7.83 8.35 0.54
N VAL A 55 -6.51 8.47 0.33
CA VAL A 55 -5.56 8.90 1.36
C VAL A 55 -5.85 10.34 1.80
N ASP A 56 -6.06 11.27 0.86
CA ASP A 56 -6.34 12.67 1.17
C ASP A 56 -7.62 12.82 1.99
N GLU A 57 -8.71 12.14 1.60
CA GLU A 57 -9.96 12.12 2.37
C GLU A 57 -9.77 11.63 3.82
N ILE A 58 -8.92 10.61 4.02
CA ILE A 58 -8.64 10.05 5.34
C ILE A 58 -7.81 11.00 6.19
N LEU A 59 -6.81 11.67 5.59
CA LEU A 59 -5.99 12.65 6.30
C LEU A 59 -6.84 13.83 6.78
N GLU A 60 -7.75 14.33 5.95
CA GLU A 60 -8.73 15.33 6.38
C GLU A 60 -9.65 14.83 7.51
N LEU A 61 -10.04 13.55 7.47
CA LEU A 61 -10.88 12.95 8.51
C LEU A 61 -10.14 12.82 9.85
N PHE A 62 -8.82 12.57 9.84
CA PHE A 62 -8.04 12.61 11.08
C PHE A 62 -8.11 13.99 11.73
N ASP A 63 -7.96 15.07 10.95
CA ASP A 63 -8.07 16.43 11.47
C ASP A 63 -9.45 16.70 12.06
N LYS A 64 -10.52 16.27 11.37
CA LYS A 64 -11.90 16.42 11.85
C LYS A 64 -12.20 15.57 13.09
N VAL A 65 -11.59 14.39 13.22
CA VAL A 65 -11.77 13.50 14.39
C VAL A 65 -11.08 14.05 15.63
N ASP A 66 -9.93 14.71 15.46
CA ASP A 66 -9.24 15.38 16.57
C ASP A 66 -10.14 16.46 17.20
N ASP A 67 -10.92 17.16 16.38
CA ASP A 67 -11.92 18.14 16.82
C ASP A 67 -13.26 17.53 17.27
N ASN A 68 -13.68 16.42 16.65
CA ASN A 68 -14.96 15.75 16.92
C ASN A 68 -14.87 14.22 16.86
N ARG A 69 -14.74 13.60 18.04
CA ARG A 69 -14.64 12.14 18.19
C ARG A 69 -15.83 11.33 17.67
N LEU A 70 -17.00 11.93 17.44
CA LEU A 70 -18.15 11.24 16.86
C LEU A 70 -17.90 10.78 15.42
N LEU A 71 -16.90 11.35 14.75
CA LEU A 71 -16.50 10.97 13.39
C LEU A 71 -15.60 9.73 13.36
N PHE A 72 -15.15 9.22 14.51
CA PHE A 72 -14.23 8.08 14.57
C PHE A 72 -14.74 6.82 13.83
N PRO A 73 -16.02 6.42 13.91
CA PRO A 73 -16.53 5.28 13.14
C PRO A 73 -16.46 5.49 11.62
N VAL A 74 -16.58 6.73 11.15
CA VAL A 74 -16.45 7.08 9.73
C VAL A 74 -14.99 6.96 9.29
N LEU A 75 -14.06 7.47 10.11
CA LEU A 75 -12.63 7.32 9.89
C LEU A 75 -12.24 5.84 9.85
N GLN A 76 -12.71 5.03 10.81
CA GLN A 76 -12.42 3.59 10.86
C GLN A 76 -12.86 2.88 9.57
N ARG A 77 -14.10 3.14 9.12
CA ARG A 77 -14.61 2.54 7.88
C ARG A 77 -13.75 2.92 6.67
N LYS A 78 -13.32 4.18 6.57
CA LYS A 78 -12.46 4.64 5.48
C LYS A 78 -11.07 4.00 5.51
N LEU A 79 -10.51 3.80 6.71
CA LEU A 79 -9.25 3.07 6.89
C LEU A 79 -9.39 1.62 6.43
N ASP A 80 -10.47 0.93 6.82
CA ASP A 80 -10.76 -0.45 6.40
C ASP A 80 -10.92 -0.55 4.86
N ASP A 81 -11.63 0.41 4.25
CA ASP A 81 -11.81 0.49 2.80
C ASP A 81 -10.45 0.68 2.08
N LEU A 82 -9.56 1.52 2.62
CA LEU A 82 -8.22 1.75 2.08
C LEU A 82 -7.32 0.50 2.24
N GLU A 83 -7.39 -0.20 3.37
CA GLU A 83 -6.68 -1.46 3.57
C GLU A 83 -7.10 -2.50 2.53
N GLN A 84 -8.40 -2.63 2.30
CA GLN A 84 -8.95 -3.53 1.30
C GLN A 84 -8.48 -3.16 -0.11
N LEU A 85 -8.53 -1.88 -0.46
CA LEU A 85 -8.04 -1.38 -1.75
C LEU A 85 -6.57 -1.72 -1.98
N MET A 86 -5.72 -1.56 -0.97
CA MET A 86 -4.29 -1.88 -1.04
C MET A 86 -4.04 -3.38 -1.13
N ARG A 87 -4.84 -4.21 -0.44
CA ARG A 87 -4.78 -5.67 -0.57
C ARG A 87 -5.04 -6.12 -2.00
N GLU A 88 -6.13 -5.65 -2.61
CA GLU A 88 -6.48 -5.97 -4.00
C GLU A 88 -5.40 -5.54 -4.99
N THR A 89 -4.85 -4.35 -4.76
CA THR A 89 -3.77 -3.79 -5.58
C THR A 89 -2.53 -4.69 -5.57
N ARG A 90 -2.17 -5.24 -4.39
CA ARG A 90 -1.04 -6.18 -4.23
C ARG A 90 -1.32 -7.55 -4.85
N GLU A 91 -2.54 -8.05 -4.75
CA GLU A 91 -2.94 -9.34 -5.35
C GLU A 91 -2.81 -9.31 -6.89
N HIS A 92 -3.16 -8.19 -7.51
CA HIS A 92 -3.01 -8.00 -8.96
C HIS A 92 -1.54 -7.90 -9.39
N ARG A 93 -0.65 -7.40 -8.53
CA ARG A 93 0.81 -7.40 -8.76
C ARG A 93 1.37 -8.81 -8.81
N GLY A 94 0.98 -9.68 -7.88
CA GLY A 94 1.49 -11.06 -7.79
C GLY A 94 1.23 -11.90 -9.04
N ARG A 95 0.09 -11.67 -9.73
CA ARG A 95 -0.28 -12.38 -10.96
C ARG A 95 0.62 -12.07 -12.17
N ARG A 96 1.36 -10.95 -12.17
CA ARG A 96 2.27 -10.58 -13.27
C ARG A 96 3.66 -11.20 -13.17
N VAL A 97 4.05 -11.73 -12.01
CA VAL A 97 5.40 -12.30 -11.79
C VAL A 97 5.46 -13.80 -12.09
N THR A 98 4.31 -14.46 -12.31
CA THR A 98 4.25 -15.87 -12.71
C THR A 98 4.57 -16.05 -14.20
N VAL A 99 5.84 -15.87 -14.56
CA VAL A 99 6.39 -16.39 -15.82
C VAL A 99 7.27 -17.58 -15.48
N ARG A 100 6.68 -18.77 -15.68
CA ARG A 100 7.27 -20.12 -15.80
C ARG A 100 8.30 -20.58 -14.77
#